data_AF-A0A5B0NPM0-F1
#
_entry.id   AF-A0A5B0NPM0-F1
#
_cell.length_a   1.000
_cell.length_b   1.000
_cell.length_c   1.000
_cell.angle_alpha   90.00
_cell.angle_beta   90.00
_cell.angle_gamma   90.00
#
_symmetry.space_group_name_H-M   'P 1'
#
loop_
_entity.id
_entity.type
_entity.pdbx_description
1 polymer ?
#
loop_
_entity_poly.entity_id
_entity_poly.type
_entity_poly.pdbx_seq_one_letter_code
_entity_poly.pdbx_strand_id
1 'polypeptide(L)'
;MNPNSTYPPEGYSQSQRQRINNRIFAQHRGQSSSFPSIGDAFVLRMSEKKKKETFSISSETFSKSNHLIVTDNAGKKVLCLVQFHPLDPNHQPMDQTTHQLSEIIKDLYSMNLNRPHVNNEFLIHGKMSCIGFRGGYEHQKTAGFYTWCDDVTPEELQEDQEIQRRLAGHDLVIQERVRHFSHSAYEENQNILKEYGIPGWFDEDWMNASKNPLFSNVVMTTNNFSNTPHKDPDQNPLTYGLFSYIGTKDGLPRRPPANVKGHAFRFPDFDCNLDFGTSPGIIEMMWPSSKVKHHTTPPPPELRTTMDLTHFGCSFQISNVLIQRAKLLKEMNQDQRQSRTVSRADRVSNWQARNQHNF
;
A
#
# COMPACT_ATOMS: atom_id res chain seq x y z
N MET A 1 35.37 20.19 -21.21
CA MET A 1 34.98 20.34 -19.79
C MET A 1 33.80 19.42 -19.53
N ASN A 2 33.90 18.55 -18.53
CA ASN A 2 32.96 17.46 -18.28
C ASN A 2 31.79 17.96 -17.41
N PRO A 3 30.50 17.86 -17.82
CA PRO A 3 29.38 18.47 -17.09
C PRO A 3 28.91 17.69 -15.85
N ASN A 4 29.53 16.55 -15.50
CA ASN A 4 29.03 15.62 -14.47
C ASN A 4 29.75 15.69 -13.11
N SER A 5 30.35 16.82 -12.75
CA SER A 5 30.94 17.00 -11.40
C SER A 5 29.97 17.71 -10.47
N THR A 6 29.10 16.96 -9.79
CA THR A 6 28.27 17.42 -8.66
C THR A 6 29.01 17.30 -7.33
N TYR A 7 30.26 17.75 -7.27
CA TYR A 7 30.89 18.02 -5.98
C TYR A 7 30.65 19.49 -5.62
N PRO A 8 30.13 19.77 -4.40
CA PRO A 8 30.06 21.15 -3.95
C PRO A 8 31.48 21.72 -3.85
N PRO A 9 31.67 23.03 -4.13
CA PRO A 9 32.98 23.65 -4.03
C PRO A 9 33.59 23.43 -2.64
N GLU A 10 34.88 23.10 -2.60
CA GLU A 10 35.62 22.88 -1.36
C GLU A 10 35.47 24.10 -0.43
N GLY A 11 34.90 23.89 0.75
CA GLY A 11 34.75 24.92 1.79
C GLY A 11 33.36 25.06 2.42
N TYR A 12 32.30 24.45 1.89
CA TYR A 12 30.98 24.51 2.51
C TYR A 12 30.81 23.45 3.62
N SER A 13 30.84 23.89 4.89
CA SER A 13 30.53 23.02 6.03
C SER A 13 29.04 22.65 6.01
N GLN A 14 28.74 21.35 5.94
CA GLN A 14 27.36 20.87 6.03
C GLN A 14 26.70 21.36 7.32
N SER A 15 25.50 21.94 7.21
CA SER A 15 24.69 22.30 8.38
C SER A 15 24.35 21.06 9.21
N GLN A 16 24.08 21.24 10.51
CA GLN A 16 23.63 20.13 11.35
C GLN A 16 22.37 19.45 10.79
N ARG A 17 21.49 20.23 10.13
CA ARG A 17 20.31 19.73 9.44
C ARG A 17 20.69 18.81 8.27
N GLN A 18 21.63 19.24 7.42
CA GLN A 18 22.15 18.45 6.30
C GLN A 18 22.78 17.14 6.76
N ARG A 19 23.62 17.18 7.82
CA ARG A 19 24.26 15.98 8.36
C ARG A 19 23.25 14.95 8.87
N ILE A 20 22.20 15.39 9.56
CA ILE A 20 21.13 14.52 10.06
C ILE A 20 20.32 13.95 8.90
N ASN A 21 19.95 14.78 7.92
CA ASN A 21 19.23 14.33 6.73
C ASN A 21 20.03 13.25 5.99
N ASN A 22 21.33 13.49 5.75
CA ASN A 22 22.24 12.53 5.13
C ASN A 22 22.31 11.19 5.89
N ARG A 23 22.26 11.21 7.24
CA ARG A 23 22.21 9.99 8.05
C ARG A 23 20.91 9.21 7.85
N ILE A 24 19.76 9.89 7.82
CA ILE A 24 18.46 9.26 7.52
C ILE A 24 18.49 8.63 6.12
N PHE A 25 18.99 9.36 5.12
CA PHE A 25 19.15 8.85 3.76
C PHE A 25 20.05 7.61 3.71
N ALA A 26 21.18 7.62 4.42
CA ALA A 26 22.10 6.49 4.48
C ALA A 26 21.45 5.24 5.11
N GLN A 27 20.58 5.42 6.11
CA GLN A 27 19.88 4.30 6.78
C GLN A 27 18.84 3.62 5.87
N HIS A 28 18.22 4.36 4.94
CA HIS A 28 17.12 3.82 4.12
C HIS A 28 17.51 3.44 2.68
N ARG A 29 18.64 3.97 2.16
CA ARG A 29 19.10 3.69 0.79
C ARG A 29 19.88 2.39 0.62
N GLY A 30 20.53 1.87 1.67
CA GLY A 30 21.58 0.85 1.46
C GLY A 30 22.65 1.34 0.47
N GLN A 31 23.30 0.43 -0.27
CA GLN A 31 24.26 0.79 -1.33
C GLN A 31 23.59 1.28 -2.64
N SER A 32 22.25 1.26 -2.72
CA SER A 32 21.49 1.58 -3.94
C SER A 32 21.11 3.07 -4.03
N SER A 33 21.22 3.62 -5.23
CA SER A 33 20.99 5.04 -5.57
C SER A 33 19.54 5.38 -5.99
N SER A 34 18.56 4.54 -5.69
CA SER A 34 17.25 4.53 -6.36
C SER A 34 16.25 5.62 -5.92
N PHE A 35 16.25 6.06 -4.66
CA PHE A 35 15.56 7.29 -4.22
C PHE A 35 16.50 8.48 -4.49
N PRO A 36 16.09 9.62 -5.08
CA PRO A 36 17.01 10.70 -5.47
C PRO A 36 17.83 11.27 -4.30
N SER A 37 18.99 11.91 -4.58
CA SER A 37 19.82 12.54 -3.54
C SER A 37 19.13 13.84 -3.16
N ILE A 38 18.20 13.72 -2.22
CA ILE A 38 17.23 14.76 -1.93
C ILE A 38 17.92 15.83 -1.06
N GLY A 39 17.97 17.07 -1.58
CA GLY A 39 18.48 18.24 -0.85
C GLY A 39 17.63 18.60 0.39
N ASP A 40 17.99 19.66 1.11
CA ASP A 40 17.36 20.02 2.40
C ASP A 40 15.86 20.34 2.38
N ALA A 41 15.25 20.54 1.21
CA ALA A 41 13.90 21.07 1.04
C ALA A 41 12.76 20.06 1.34
N PHE A 42 13.08 18.81 1.70
CA PHE A 42 12.16 17.68 1.52
C PHE A 42 11.96 16.79 2.76
N VAL A 43 12.58 17.15 3.88
CA VAL A 43 12.42 16.45 5.16
C VAL A 43 11.54 17.26 6.11
N LEU A 44 10.38 16.70 6.46
CA LEU A 44 9.47 17.25 7.46
C LEU A 44 9.71 16.57 8.82
N ARG A 45 9.98 17.37 9.84
CA ARG A 45 10.25 16.89 11.20
C ARG A 45 9.06 17.16 12.09
N MET A 46 8.47 16.10 12.62
CA MET A 46 7.27 16.18 13.44
C MET A 46 7.61 15.98 14.91
N SER A 47 7.12 16.89 15.75
CA SER A 47 7.13 16.70 17.19
C SER A 47 5.91 15.91 17.64
N GLU A 48 6.06 15.09 18.67
CA GLU A 48 4.93 14.43 19.37
C GLU A 48 4.08 15.40 20.21
N LYS A 49 4.45 16.70 20.25
CA LYS A 49 3.66 17.72 20.91
C LYS A 49 2.36 17.95 20.14
N LYS A 50 1.25 17.92 20.87
CA LYS A 50 -0.05 18.39 20.38
C LYS A 50 0.09 19.83 19.91
N LYS A 51 -0.40 20.12 18.71
CA LYS A 51 -0.34 21.45 18.12
C LYS A 51 -1.65 22.18 18.41
N LYS A 52 -1.62 23.51 18.35
CA LYS A 52 -2.85 24.32 18.41
C LYS A 52 -3.76 24.00 17.22
N GLU A 53 -3.14 23.81 16.07
CA GLU A 53 -3.75 23.35 14.83
C GLU A 53 -2.96 22.15 14.33
N THR A 54 -3.64 21.06 14.00
CA THR A 54 -3.02 19.87 13.40
C THR A 54 -2.23 20.28 12.17
N PHE A 55 -1.01 19.76 12.04
CA PHE A 55 -0.22 19.97 10.83
C PHE A 55 -0.77 19.10 9.70
N SER A 56 -1.05 19.69 8.54
CA SER A 56 -1.49 18.95 7.35
C SER A 56 -0.46 19.07 6.25
N ILE A 57 -0.02 17.92 5.75
CA ILE A 57 0.66 17.77 4.47
C ILE A 57 -0.45 17.89 3.41
N SER A 58 -0.54 19.07 2.79
CA SER A 58 -1.57 19.47 1.84
C SER A 58 -0.96 20.18 0.62
N SER A 59 -1.79 20.78 -0.23
CA SER A 59 -1.40 21.50 -1.46
C SER A 59 -0.20 22.44 -1.32
N GLU A 60 -0.05 23.12 -0.18
CA GLU A 60 1.07 24.02 0.09
C GLU A 60 2.40 23.27 0.33
N THR A 61 2.34 22.01 0.72
CA THR A 61 3.51 21.13 0.83
C THR A 61 3.83 20.52 -0.53
N PHE A 62 2.82 20.06 -1.26
CA PHE A 62 2.98 19.46 -2.60
C PHE A 62 3.59 20.45 -3.60
N SER A 63 3.21 21.73 -3.56
CA SER A 63 3.75 22.76 -4.45
C SER A 63 5.26 22.99 -4.30
N LYS A 64 5.86 22.52 -3.21
CA LYS A 64 7.30 22.60 -2.95
C LYS A 64 8.03 21.32 -3.35
N SER A 65 7.33 20.18 -3.35
CA SER A 65 7.92 18.88 -3.64
C SER A 65 6.90 17.79 -3.92
N ASN A 66 7.24 16.94 -4.89
CA ASN A 66 6.57 15.66 -5.10
C ASN A 66 7.10 14.55 -4.18
N HIS A 67 8.23 14.73 -3.50
CA HIS A 67 8.83 13.73 -2.60
C HIS A 67 8.95 14.28 -1.18
N LEU A 68 8.54 13.49 -0.19
CA LEU A 68 8.65 13.85 1.22
C LEU A 68 9.21 12.70 2.05
N ILE A 69 10.07 13.06 2.99
CA ILE A 69 10.44 12.20 4.12
C ILE A 69 9.90 12.84 5.38
N VAL A 70 9.03 12.14 6.09
CA VAL A 70 8.49 12.60 7.35
C VAL A 70 9.15 11.82 8.47
N THR A 71 9.77 12.52 9.42
CA THR A 71 10.44 11.91 10.56
C THR A 71 9.94 12.48 11.88
N ASP A 72 10.32 11.84 12.98
CA ASP A 72 10.29 12.48 14.28
C ASP A 72 11.24 13.70 14.33
N ASN A 73 11.10 14.53 15.37
CA ASN A 73 11.88 15.76 15.51
C ASN A 73 13.40 15.52 15.59
N ALA A 74 13.80 14.36 16.12
CA ALA A 74 15.20 13.95 16.23
C ALA A 74 15.78 13.42 14.91
N GLY A 75 14.95 13.11 13.91
CA GLY A 75 15.38 12.45 12.68
C GLY A 75 15.87 11.02 12.92
N LYS A 76 15.37 10.35 13.96
CA LYS A 76 15.72 8.97 14.33
C LYS A 76 14.68 7.97 13.89
N LYS A 77 13.42 8.40 13.72
CA LYS A 77 12.30 7.55 13.30
C LYS A 77 11.68 8.12 12.05
N VAL A 78 11.62 7.33 10.98
CA VAL A 78 10.79 7.64 9.81
C VAL A 78 9.34 7.33 10.14
N LEU A 79 8.46 8.29 9.88
CA LEU A 79 7.01 8.17 10.00
C LEU A 79 6.42 7.71 8.68
N CYS A 80 6.84 8.33 7.57
CA CYS A 80 6.54 7.86 6.23
C CYS A 80 7.51 8.44 5.19
N LEU A 81 7.60 7.76 4.07
CA LEU A 81 8.15 8.22 2.81
C LEU A 81 6.98 8.39 1.85
N VAL A 82 6.90 9.53 1.16
CA VAL A 82 5.75 9.84 0.29
C VAL A 82 6.24 10.34 -1.05
N GLN A 83 5.59 9.88 -2.12
CA GLN A 83 5.67 10.46 -3.44
C GLN A 83 4.27 10.82 -3.94
N PHE A 84 4.13 12.03 -4.48
CA PHE A 84 2.91 12.50 -5.13
C PHE A 84 3.06 12.36 -6.63
N HIS A 85 2.00 11.86 -7.27
CA HIS A 85 1.90 11.70 -8.72
C HIS A 85 0.73 12.55 -9.21
N PRO A 86 0.98 13.82 -9.60
CA PRO A 86 -0.06 14.71 -10.08
C PRO A 86 -0.75 14.15 -11.32
N LEU A 87 -2.08 14.23 -11.34
CA LEU A 87 -2.86 14.06 -12.56
C LEU A 87 -3.01 15.42 -13.24
N ASP A 88 -3.25 15.46 -14.55
CA ASP A 88 -3.60 16.69 -15.25
C ASP A 88 -5.02 17.19 -14.85
N PRO A 89 -5.45 18.39 -15.32
CA PRO A 89 -6.80 18.88 -15.05
C PRO A 89 -7.95 17.99 -15.57
N ASN A 90 -7.68 17.10 -16.54
CA ASN A 90 -8.61 16.13 -17.09
C ASN A 90 -8.46 14.73 -16.46
N HIS A 91 -7.79 14.66 -15.31
CA HIS A 91 -7.52 13.44 -14.54
C HIS A 91 -6.62 12.42 -15.27
N GLN A 92 -5.86 12.84 -16.27
CA GLN A 92 -4.96 11.95 -17.01
C GLN A 92 -3.59 11.83 -16.32
N PRO A 93 -3.00 10.62 -16.33
CA PRO A 93 -1.60 10.43 -15.94
C PRO A 93 -0.66 11.31 -16.76
N MET A 94 0.31 11.93 -16.10
CA MET A 94 1.27 12.83 -16.75
C MET A 94 2.57 12.13 -17.17
N ASP A 95 2.84 10.95 -16.63
CA ASP A 95 4.02 10.15 -16.93
C ASP A 95 3.72 8.64 -16.86
N GLN A 96 4.71 7.83 -17.27
CA GLN A 96 4.59 6.37 -17.33
C GLN A 96 4.36 5.74 -15.95
N THR A 97 5.01 6.25 -14.90
CA THR A 97 4.83 5.73 -13.54
C THR A 97 3.41 5.96 -13.06
N THR A 98 2.89 7.18 -13.24
CA THR A 98 1.52 7.55 -12.90
C THR A 98 0.53 6.68 -13.68
N HIS A 99 0.81 6.39 -14.95
CA HIS A 99 -0.04 5.53 -15.78
C HIS A 99 -0.06 4.08 -15.24
N GLN A 100 1.11 3.51 -14.94
CA GLN A 100 1.21 2.17 -14.34
C GLN A 100 0.50 2.08 -12.98
N LEU A 101 0.68 3.08 -12.11
CA LEU A 101 -0.02 3.13 -10.83
C LEU A 101 -1.54 3.27 -11.01
N SER A 102 -2.00 3.99 -12.05
CA SER A 102 -3.42 4.10 -12.37
C SER A 102 -4.04 2.76 -12.77
N GLU A 103 -3.35 1.98 -13.61
CA GLU A 103 -3.81 0.65 -14.00
C GLU A 103 -3.87 -0.30 -12.78
N ILE A 104 -2.88 -0.24 -11.89
CA ILE A 104 -2.89 -1.02 -10.64
C ILE A 104 -4.11 -0.65 -9.77
N ILE A 105 -4.35 0.64 -9.55
CA ILE A 105 -5.49 1.13 -8.76
C ILE A 105 -6.82 0.67 -9.37
N LYS A 106 -6.97 0.82 -10.69
CA LYS A 106 -8.17 0.40 -11.43
C LYS A 106 -8.43 -1.09 -11.26
N ASP A 107 -7.42 -1.92 -11.52
CA ASP A 107 -7.54 -3.37 -11.43
C ASP A 107 -7.85 -3.83 -10.00
N LEU A 108 -7.17 -3.27 -9.00
CA LEU A 108 -7.45 -3.55 -7.59
C LEU A 108 -8.87 -3.11 -7.20
N TYR A 109 -9.33 -1.95 -7.66
CA TYR A 109 -10.69 -1.50 -7.40
C TYR A 109 -11.73 -2.44 -8.01
N SER A 110 -11.55 -2.85 -9.26
CA SER A 110 -12.43 -3.84 -9.90
C SER A 110 -12.50 -5.15 -9.10
N MET A 111 -11.36 -5.68 -8.66
CA MET A 111 -11.34 -6.86 -7.80
C MET A 111 -12.05 -6.61 -6.46
N ASN A 112 -11.85 -5.44 -5.85
CA ASN A 112 -12.47 -5.04 -4.59
C ASN A 112 -14.01 -5.05 -4.66
N LEU A 113 -14.62 -4.78 -5.81
CA LEU A 113 -16.08 -4.88 -5.98
C LEU A 113 -16.57 -6.30 -5.66
N ASN A 114 -15.83 -7.31 -6.12
CA ASN A 114 -16.19 -8.72 -6.04
C ASN A 114 -15.63 -9.44 -4.79
N ARG A 115 -14.99 -8.70 -3.88
CA ARG A 115 -14.48 -9.24 -2.61
C ARG A 115 -15.42 -8.92 -1.44
N PRO A 116 -15.54 -9.86 -0.48
CA PRO A 116 -16.36 -9.67 0.70
C PRO A 116 -15.80 -8.54 1.56
N HIS A 117 -16.70 -7.92 2.33
CA HIS A 117 -16.29 -6.99 3.36
C HIS A 117 -15.58 -7.73 4.50
N VAL A 118 -14.40 -7.26 4.85
CA VAL A 118 -13.63 -7.73 6.01
C VAL A 118 -13.86 -6.75 7.13
N ASN A 119 -14.51 -7.22 8.21
CA ASN A 119 -14.68 -6.43 9.42
C ASN A 119 -13.48 -6.65 10.35
N ASN A 120 -12.95 -5.58 10.93
CA ASN A 120 -11.94 -5.64 11.99
C ASN A 120 -12.35 -4.71 13.14
N GLU A 121 -11.75 -4.89 14.31
CA GLU A 121 -12.11 -4.11 15.51
C GLU A 121 -11.82 -2.59 15.39
N PHE A 122 -10.99 -2.19 14.43
CA PHE A 122 -10.61 -0.80 14.23
C PHE A 122 -11.53 -0.06 13.25
N LEU A 123 -12.27 -0.77 12.40
CA LEU A 123 -13.14 -0.19 11.38
C LEU A 123 -14.24 0.66 12.02
N ILE A 124 -14.40 1.89 11.53
CA ILE A 124 -15.50 2.78 11.90
C ILE A 124 -16.55 2.81 10.79
N HIS A 125 -16.13 2.94 9.53
CA HIS A 125 -17.03 3.05 8.39
C HIS A 125 -16.35 2.62 7.09
N GLY A 126 -17.17 2.35 6.07
CA GLY A 126 -16.76 2.03 4.70
C GLY A 126 -16.52 0.56 4.40
N LYS A 127 -15.94 0.28 3.23
CA LYS A 127 -15.62 -1.07 2.77
C LYS A 127 -14.13 -1.33 2.91
N MET A 128 -13.78 -2.49 3.46
CA MET A 128 -12.45 -3.05 3.42
C MET A 128 -12.53 -4.46 2.84
N SER A 129 -11.63 -4.79 1.92
CA SER A 129 -11.54 -6.12 1.31
C SER A 129 -10.09 -6.48 1.03
N CYS A 130 -9.81 -7.75 0.71
CA CYS A 130 -8.44 -8.21 0.52
C CYS A 130 -8.31 -9.19 -0.65
N ILE A 131 -7.11 -9.26 -1.22
CA ILE A 131 -6.69 -10.26 -2.21
C ILE A 131 -5.33 -10.86 -1.81
N GLY A 132 -4.95 -11.97 -2.44
CA GLY A 132 -3.70 -12.71 -2.14
C GLY A 132 -3.90 -13.76 -1.05
N PHE A 133 -2.88 -14.00 -0.24
CA PHE A 133 -2.85 -15.06 0.76
C PHE A 133 -3.07 -14.57 2.20
N ARG A 134 -3.77 -15.37 3.00
CA ARG A 134 -4.02 -15.13 4.42
C ARG A 134 -3.88 -16.41 5.25
N GLY A 135 -3.82 -16.26 6.56
CA GLY A 135 -4.07 -17.36 7.48
C GLY A 135 -5.47 -17.96 7.23
N GLY A 136 -5.55 -19.29 7.21
CA GLY A 136 -6.76 -20.03 6.91
C GLY A 136 -7.70 -20.10 8.11
N TYR A 137 -9.00 -20.02 7.83
CA TYR A 137 -10.09 -20.14 8.82
C TYR A 137 -11.02 -21.32 8.49
N GLU A 138 -10.84 -21.94 7.32
CA GLU A 138 -11.59 -23.11 6.90
C GLU A 138 -11.17 -24.35 7.69
N HIS A 139 -12.12 -25.28 7.85
CA HIS A 139 -11.88 -26.53 8.55
C HIS A 139 -10.67 -27.26 7.94
N GLN A 140 -9.72 -27.63 8.80
CA GLN A 140 -8.45 -28.29 8.43
C GLN A 140 -7.52 -27.49 7.51
N LYS A 141 -7.83 -26.24 7.18
CA LYS A 141 -6.93 -25.37 6.40
C LYS A 141 -6.13 -24.46 7.31
N THR A 142 -4.88 -24.20 6.93
CA THR A 142 -3.90 -23.45 7.72
C THR A 142 -3.60 -22.10 7.09
N ALA A 143 -3.59 -22.02 5.76
CA ALA A 143 -3.46 -20.79 4.98
C ALA A 143 -4.24 -20.92 3.66
N GLY A 144 -4.53 -19.81 3.00
CA GLY A 144 -5.20 -19.86 1.71
C GLY A 144 -5.42 -18.51 1.06
N PHE A 145 -5.84 -18.57 -0.19
CA PHE A 145 -6.20 -17.41 -0.99
C PHE A 145 -7.50 -16.75 -0.47
N TYR A 146 -7.64 -15.43 -0.53
CA TYR A 146 -8.91 -14.75 -0.19
C TYR A 146 -10.05 -15.19 -1.14
N THR A 147 -11.29 -15.19 -0.66
CA THR A 147 -12.49 -15.60 -1.44
C THR A 147 -13.19 -14.41 -2.10
N TRP A 148 -14.05 -14.71 -3.07
CA TRP A 148 -15.04 -13.79 -3.64
C TRP A 148 -16.32 -13.72 -2.78
N CYS A 149 -17.15 -12.72 -3.04
CA CYS A 149 -18.54 -12.72 -2.56
C CYS A 149 -19.31 -13.92 -3.16
N ASP A 150 -20.37 -14.35 -2.48
CA ASP A 150 -21.15 -15.51 -2.91
C ASP A 150 -22.03 -15.20 -4.14
N ASP A 151 -22.35 -13.93 -4.39
CA ASP A 151 -23.21 -13.42 -5.46
C ASP A 151 -22.47 -12.96 -6.72
N VAL A 152 -21.14 -13.14 -6.78
CA VAL A 152 -20.35 -12.84 -7.98
C VAL A 152 -20.85 -13.67 -9.16
N THR A 153 -21.07 -13.05 -10.33
CA THR A 153 -21.54 -13.74 -11.54
C THR A 153 -20.41 -14.48 -12.26
N PRO A 154 -20.71 -15.42 -13.19
CA PRO A 154 -19.69 -16.05 -14.03
C PRO A 154 -18.84 -15.03 -14.82
N GLU A 155 -19.48 -13.97 -15.35
CA GLU A 155 -18.82 -12.91 -16.11
C GLU A 155 -17.88 -12.09 -15.22
N GLU A 156 -18.34 -11.68 -14.03
CA GLU A 156 -17.52 -10.95 -13.05
C GLU A 156 -16.33 -11.78 -12.57
N LEU A 157 -16.50 -13.10 -12.41
CA LEU A 157 -15.41 -14.01 -12.08
C LEU A 157 -14.42 -14.13 -13.23
N GLN A 158 -14.89 -14.18 -14.48
CA GLN A 158 -14.03 -14.21 -15.67
C GLN A 158 -13.21 -12.93 -15.79
N GLU A 159 -13.82 -11.76 -15.59
CA GLU A 159 -13.12 -10.47 -15.56
C GLU A 159 -12.08 -10.43 -14.43
N ASP A 160 -12.42 -10.94 -13.23
CA ASP A 160 -11.46 -11.06 -12.14
C ASP A 160 -10.27 -11.93 -12.55
N GLN A 161 -10.50 -13.09 -13.19
CA GLN A 161 -9.44 -13.97 -13.68
C GLN A 161 -8.56 -13.31 -14.77
N GLU A 162 -9.12 -12.40 -15.56
CA GLU A 162 -8.34 -11.57 -16.49
C GLU A 162 -7.44 -10.58 -15.76
N ILE A 163 -7.94 -9.94 -14.71
CA ILE A 163 -7.15 -9.07 -13.83
C ILE A 163 -6.04 -9.88 -13.14
N GLN A 164 -6.35 -11.08 -12.64
CA GLN A 164 -5.40 -11.96 -11.97
C GLN A 164 -4.16 -12.23 -12.84
N ARG A 165 -4.35 -12.46 -14.15
CA ARG A 165 -3.25 -12.67 -15.11
C ARG A 165 -2.32 -11.46 -15.25
N ARG A 166 -2.80 -10.25 -14.93
CA ARG A 166 -2.00 -9.01 -14.97
C ARG A 166 -1.24 -8.75 -13.67
N LEU A 167 -1.63 -9.37 -12.55
CA LEU A 167 -1.05 -9.05 -11.24
C LEU A 167 0.45 -9.32 -11.15
N ALA A 168 0.99 -10.30 -11.89
CA ALA A 168 2.43 -10.52 -11.95
C ALA A 168 3.18 -9.30 -12.54
N GLY A 169 2.59 -8.64 -13.56
CA GLY A 169 3.13 -7.40 -14.12
C GLY A 169 3.01 -6.23 -13.13
N HIS A 170 1.89 -6.15 -12.42
CA HIS A 170 1.68 -5.16 -11.35
C HIS A 170 2.69 -5.33 -10.22
N ASP A 171 2.98 -6.56 -9.81
CA ASP A 171 3.98 -6.84 -8.78
C ASP A 171 5.37 -6.37 -9.19
N LEU A 172 5.77 -6.52 -10.46
CA LEU A 172 7.04 -5.98 -10.95
C LEU A 172 7.13 -4.46 -10.80
N VAL A 173 6.04 -3.75 -11.10
CA VAL A 173 5.95 -2.30 -10.87
C VAL A 173 6.08 -2.01 -9.38
N ILE A 174 5.30 -2.68 -8.52
CA ILE A 174 5.38 -2.48 -7.06
C ILE A 174 6.79 -2.77 -6.53
N GLN A 175 7.47 -3.80 -7.02
CA GLN A 175 8.85 -4.11 -6.66
C GLN A 175 9.82 -2.97 -7.03
N GLU A 176 9.68 -2.42 -8.23
CA GLU A 176 10.45 -1.25 -8.66
C GLU A 176 10.18 -0.04 -7.76
N ARG A 177 8.90 0.22 -7.45
CA ARG A 177 8.47 1.32 -6.59
C ARG A 177 8.98 1.20 -5.16
N VAL A 178 8.88 0.02 -4.55
CA VAL A 178 9.41 -0.21 -3.20
C VAL A 178 10.92 -0.06 -3.17
N ARG A 179 11.64 -0.61 -4.17
CA ARG A 179 13.09 -0.42 -4.31
C ARG A 179 13.46 1.05 -4.54
N HIS A 180 12.61 1.81 -5.22
CA HIS A 180 12.75 3.25 -5.39
C HIS A 180 12.74 3.96 -4.03
N PHE A 181 11.78 3.69 -3.14
CA PHE A 181 11.75 4.30 -1.80
C PHE A 181 12.83 3.79 -0.85
N SER A 182 13.02 2.47 -0.78
CA SER A 182 13.94 1.86 0.17
C SER A 182 14.40 0.48 -0.28
N HIS A 183 15.68 0.39 -0.62
CA HIS A 183 16.30 -0.87 -1.00
C HIS A 183 16.30 -1.88 0.15
N SER A 184 16.53 -1.42 1.38
CA SER A 184 16.53 -2.32 2.55
C SER A 184 15.13 -2.89 2.80
N ALA A 185 14.08 -2.08 2.69
CA ALA A 185 12.71 -2.58 2.83
C ALA A 185 12.34 -3.58 1.73
N TYR A 186 12.82 -3.37 0.50
CA TYR A 186 12.68 -4.33 -0.59
C TYR A 186 13.32 -5.68 -0.24
N GLU A 187 14.58 -5.69 0.17
CA GLU A 187 15.30 -6.92 0.52
C GLU A 187 14.72 -7.62 1.75
N GLU A 188 14.42 -6.87 2.81
CA GLU A 188 13.85 -7.41 4.05
C GLU A 188 12.48 -8.05 3.82
N ASN A 189 11.58 -7.40 3.08
CA ASN A 189 10.28 -7.97 2.72
C ASN A 189 10.42 -9.28 1.95
N GLN A 190 11.29 -9.31 0.93
CA GLN A 190 11.54 -10.54 0.18
C GLN A 190 12.12 -11.66 1.04
N ASN A 191 13.05 -11.33 1.93
CA ASN A 191 13.67 -12.30 2.82
C ASN A 191 12.64 -12.94 3.76
N ILE A 192 11.70 -12.15 4.30
CA ILE A 192 10.63 -12.66 5.16
C ILE A 192 9.80 -13.71 4.41
N LEU A 193 9.34 -13.44 3.18
CA LEU A 193 8.50 -14.39 2.44
C LEU A 193 9.30 -15.63 2.02
N LYS A 194 10.55 -15.44 1.56
CA LYS A 194 11.45 -16.54 1.17
C LYS A 194 11.75 -17.48 2.33
N GLU A 195 11.98 -16.93 3.53
CA GLU A 195 12.30 -17.72 4.72
C GLU A 195 11.19 -18.74 5.03
N TYR A 196 9.93 -18.37 4.82
CA TYR A 196 8.77 -19.19 5.13
C TYR A 196 8.07 -19.81 3.91
N GLY A 197 8.61 -19.60 2.70
CA GLY A 197 8.01 -20.06 1.45
C GLY A 197 6.59 -19.53 1.25
N ILE A 198 6.35 -18.27 1.63
CA ILE A 198 5.04 -17.62 1.53
C ILE A 198 4.87 -17.10 0.09
N PRO A 199 3.73 -17.38 -0.57
CA PRO A 199 3.46 -16.87 -1.90
C PRO A 199 3.23 -15.36 -1.91
N GLY A 200 3.51 -14.74 -3.06
CA GLY A 200 3.15 -13.38 -3.35
C GLY A 200 1.63 -13.19 -3.48
N TRP A 201 1.18 -11.96 -3.32
CA TRP A 201 -0.22 -11.55 -3.47
C TRP A 201 -0.82 -11.84 -4.86
N PHE A 202 0.03 -12.05 -5.87
CA PHE A 202 -0.31 -12.38 -7.25
C PHE A 202 -0.20 -13.89 -7.56
N ASP A 203 0.42 -14.68 -6.68
CA ASP A 203 0.61 -16.12 -6.90
C ASP A 203 -0.72 -16.87 -6.84
N GLU A 204 -0.80 -18.00 -7.53
CA GLU A 204 -2.04 -18.79 -7.63
C GLU A 204 -2.14 -19.85 -6.54
N ASP A 205 -1.00 -20.36 -6.09
CA ASP A 205 -0.94 -21.49 -5.18
C ASP A 205 0.31 -21.43 -4.28
N TRP A 206 0.28 -22.21 -3.20
CA TRP A 206 1.37 -22.24 -2.23
C TRP A 206 2.59 -23.02 -2.70
N MET A 207 2.39 -24.02 -3.56
CA MET A 207 3.40 -25.00 -3.94
C MET A 207 4.32 -24.50 -5.05
N ASN A 208 3.83 -23.58 -5.87
CA ASN A 208 4.49 -22.94 -7.00
C ASN A 208 4.67 -21.43 -6.75
N ALA A 209 4.86 -21.05 -5.50
CA ALA A 209 5.13 -19.67 -5.10
C ALA A 209 6.27 -19.05 -5.91
N SER A 210 6.14 -17.77 -6.26
CA SER A 210 7.19 -17.03 -6.91
C SER A 210 8.49 -17.05 -6.10
N LYS A 211 9.62 -16.94 -6.79
CA LYS A 211 10.94 -16.90 -6.15
C LYS A 211 11.21 -15.57 -5.46
N ASN A 212 10.56 -14.49 -5.88
CA ASN A 212 10.87 -13.13 -5.43
C ASN A 212 9.62 -12.34 -4.98
N PRO A 213 8.72 -12.92 -4.16
CA PRO A 213 7.52 -12.24 -3.75
C PRO A 213 7.87 -11.13 -2.74
N LEU A 214 7.16 -10.01 -2.82
CA LEU A 214 7.41 -8.87 -1.93
C LEU A 214 6.36 -8.72 -0.82
N PHE A 215 5.11 -9.06 -1.13
CA PHE A 215 3.99 -8.97 -0.20
C PHE A 215 3.09 -10.18 -0.38
N SER A 216 2.43 -10.63 0.69
CA SER A 216 1.54 -11.80 0.64
C SER A 216 0.11 -11.45 0.26
N ASN A 217 -0.32 -10.23 0.59
CA ASN A 217 -1.68 -9.79 0.36
C ASN A 217 -1.76 -8.27 0.16
N VAL A 218 -2.90 -7.84 -0.39
CA VAL A 218 -3.28 -6.45 -0.52
C VAL A 218 -4.60 -6.23 0.20
N VAL A 219 -4.68 -5.20 1.02
CA VAL A 219 -5.93 -4.70 1.63
C VAL A 219 -6.36 -3.47 0.85
N MET A 220 -7.63 -3.41 0.48
CA MET A 220 -8.23 -2.32 -0.29
C MET A 220 -9.37 -1.72 0.52
N THR A 221 -9.53 -0.40 0.44
CA THR A 221 -10.49 0.37 1.22
C THR A 221 -11.24 1.35 0.33
N THR A 222 -12.57 1.39 0.44
CA THR A 222 -13.43 2.32 -0.31
C THR A 222 -14.63 2.79 0.52
N ASN A 223 -15.49 3.61 -0.06
CA ASN A 223 -16.80 3.99 0.50
C ASN A 223 -16.69 4.73 1.84
N ASN A 224 -15.96 5.84 1.87
CA ASN A 224 -15.73 6.65 3.08
C ASN A 224 -15.01 5.88 4.20
N PHE A 225 -14.08 5.00 3.83
CA PHE A 225 -13.32 4.21 4.81
C PHE A 225 -12.72 5.09 5.90
N SER A 226 -12.94 4.72 7.16
CA SER A 226 -12.29 5.33 8.31
C SER A 226 -12.15 4.31 9.43
N ASN A 227 -11.13 4.49 10.26
CA ASN A 227 -10.82 3.58 11.35
C ASN A 227 -10.26 4.31 12.57
N THR A 228 -10.23 3.62 13.70
CA THR A 228 -9.66 4.11 14.94
C THR A 228 -8.12 4.06 14.89
N PRO A 229 -7.42 4.93 15.65
CA PRO A 229 -5.96 4.89 15.77
C PRO A 229 -5.40 3.54 16.24
N HIS A 230 -4.54 2.90 15.44
CA HIS A 230 -3.94 1.59 15.74
C HIS A 230 -2.52 1.46 15.15
N LYS A 231 -1.87 0.33 15.43
CA LYS A 231 -0.66 -0.14 14.75
C LYS A 231 -0.99 -1.50 14.17
N ASP A 232 -0.59 -1.76 12.93
CA ASP A 232 -0.81 -3.07 12.34
C ASP A 232 0.23 -4.05 12.85
N PRO A 233 -0.14 -5.25 13.30
CA PRO A 233 0.84 -6.25 13.74
C PRO A 233 1.62 -6.89 12.57
N ASP A 234 1.71 -6.23 11.41
CA ASP A 234 2.38 -6.74 10.20
C ASP A 234 3.89 -6.91 10.41
N GLN A 235 4.48 -7.81 9.63
CA GLN A 235 5.91 -8.15 9.72
C GLN A 235 6.78 -7.39 8.74
N ASN A 236 6.21 -6.75 7.71
CA ASN A 236 6.99 -5.91 6.80
C ASN A 236 7.62 -4.71 7.56
N PRO A 237 8.90 -4.37 7.34
CA PRO A 237 9.54 -3.21 7.97
C PRO A 237 8.85 -1.89 7.59
N LEU A 238 8.40 -1.81 6.34
CA LEU A 238 7.59 -0.72 5.79
C LEU A 238 6.45 -1.33 4.95
N THR A 239 5.22 -0.89 5.24
CA THR A 239 4.03 -1.14 4.41
C THR A 239 4.08 -0.21 3.22
N TYR A 240 3.70 -0.69 2.04
CA TYR A 240 3.53 0.13 0.84
C TYR A 240 2.04 0.36 0.58
N GLY A 241 1.64 1.57 0.22
CA GLY A 241 0.25 1.89 -0.06
C GLY A 241 0.05 2.95 -1.13
N LEU A 242 -1.11 2.89 -1.76
CA LEU A 242 -1.58 3.83 -2.78
C LEU A 242 -2.93 4.41 -2.35
N PHE A 243 -3.09 5.72 -2.50
CA PHE A 243 -4.31 6.44 -2.16
C PHE A 243 -4.68 7.41 -3.27
N SER A 244 -5.95 7.41 -3.67
CA SER A 244 -6.46 8.33 -4.68
C SER A 244 -7.98 8.41 -4.56
N TYR A 245 -8.55 9.55 -4.95
CA TYR A 245 -9.94 9.52 -5.42
C TYR A 245 -9.99 8.77 -6.75
N ILE A 246 -11.07 8.02 -6.97
CA ILE A 246 -11.28 7.24 -8.18
C ILE A 246 -12.70 7.36 -8.66
N GLY A 247 -12.90 7.08 -9.94
CA GLY A 247 -14.23 6.82 -10.46
C GLY A 247 -14.83 5.52 -10.01
N THR A 248 -16.09 5.57 -9.58
CA THR A 248 -16.84 4.38 -9.19
C THR A 248 -17.16 3.45 -10.36
N LYS A 249 -17.24 4.00 -11.59
CA LYS A 249 -17.57 3.27 -12.82
C LYS A 249 -16.37 2.64 -13.51
N ASP A 250 -15.22 3.32 -13.51
CA ASP A 250 -14.03 2.95 -14.29
C ASP A 250 -12.82 2.60 -13.42
N GLY A 251 -12.86 2.87 -12.11
CA GLY A 251 -11.75 2.68 -11.19
C GLY A 251 -10.58 3.64 -11.40
N LEU A 252 -10.69 4.60 -12.33
CA LEU A 252 -9.56 5.44 -12.71
C LEU A 252 -9.32 6.55 -11.68
N PRO A 253 -8.05 6.83 -11.33
CA PRO A 253 -7.68 7.95 -10.48
C PRO A 253 -8.23 9.29 -10.94
N ARG A 254 -8.67 10.10 -9.99
CA ARG A 254 -9.18 11.46 -10.19
C ARG A 254 -8.64 12.39 -9.12
N ARG A 255 -8.64 13.68 -9.42
CA ARG A 255 -8.38 14.70 -8.41
C ARG A 255 -9.56 14.74 -7.42
N PRO A 256 -9.36 15.17 -6.18
CA PRO A 256 -10.43 15.30 -5.19
C PRO A 256 -11.59 16.15 -5.69
N PRO A 257 -12.84 15.86 -5.25
CA PRO A 257 -14.03 16.57 -5.72
C PRO A 257 -14.10 18.02 -5.25
N ALA A 258 -13.40 18.35 -4.16
CA ALA A 258 -13.26 19.68 -3.62
C ALA A 258 -11.89 19.82 -2.95
N ASN A 259 -11.30 21.02 -3.02
CA ASN A 259 -10.02 21.33 -2.37
C ASN A 259 -10.23 21.69 -0.89
N VAL A 260 -10.72 20.74 -0.10
CA VAL A 260 -10.99 20.90 1.34
C VAL A 260 -10.19 19.88 2.15
N LYS A 261 -9.78 20.27 3.37
CA LYS A 261 -9.03 19.38 4.27
C LYS A 261 -9.99 18.55 5.14
N GLY A 262 -9.52 17.41 5.65
CA GLY A 262 -10.22 16.68 6.73
C GLY A 262 -10.35 15.18 6.53
N HIS A 263 -10.27 14.70 5.29
CA HIS A 263 -10.08 13.28 4.98
C HIS A 263 -8.58 13.01 4.80
N ALA A 264 -7.97 12.19 5.64
CA ALA A 264 -6.53 12.05 5.67
C ALA A 264 -6.07 10.69 6.22
N PHE A 265 -4.87 10.28 5.81
CA PHE A 265 -4.07 9.33 6.57
C PHE A 265 -3.37 10.09 7.71
N ARG A 266 -3.68 9.74 8.95
CA ARG A 266 -3.29 10.51 10.13
C ARG A 266 -2.32 9.75 11.02
N PHE A 267 -1.25 10.43 11.42
CA PHE A 267 -0.30 10.03 12.46
C PHE A 267 -0.65 10.77 13.76
N PRO A 268 -1.53 10.23 14.62
CA PRO A 268 -2.09 10.95 15.76
C PRO A 268 -1.05 11.34 16.80
N ASP A 269 -0.07 10.46 17.07
CA ASP A 269 1.00 10.73 18.05
C ASP A 269 1.85 11.95 17.63
N PHE A 270 1.89 12.26 16.34
CA PHE A 270 2.63 13.39 15.77
C PHE A 270 1.73 14.56 15.37
N ASP A 271 0.42 14.47 15.63
CA ASP A 271 -0.61 15.44 15.25
C ASP A 271 -0.39 15.96 13.81
N CYS A 272 -0.29 15.00 12.89
CA CYS A 272 0.06 15.18 11.49
C CYS A 272 -0.91 14.42 10.58
N ASN A 273 -1.42 15.10 9.55
CA ASN A 273 -2.27 14.55 8.52
C ASN A 273 -1.53 14.52 7.17
N LEU A 274 -1.68 13.43 6.42
CA LEU A 274 -1.46 13.39 4.99
C LEU A 274 -2.83 13.51 4.32
N ASP A 275 -3.13 14.70 3.81
CA ASP A 275 -4.49 15.08 3.42
C ASP A 275 -4.84 14.57 2.01
N PHE A 276 -5.97 13.86 1.91
CA PHE A 276 -6.46 13.32 0.64
C PHE A 276 -7.24 14.35 -0.17
N GLY A 277 -7.98 15.23 0.49
CA GLY A 277 -8.86 16.22 -0.16
C GLY A 277 -8.13 17.33 -0.91
N THR A 278 -6.85 17.53 -0.61
CA THR A 278 -5.99 18.50 -1.30
C THR A 278 -4.92 17.84 -2.18
N SER A 279 -4.98 16.51 -2.36
CA SER A 279 -4.04 15.73 -3.18
C SER A 279 -4.03 16.17 -4.65
N PRO A 280 -2.86 16.22 -5.31
CA PRO A 280 -2.79 16.53 -6.74
C PRO A 280 -3.17 15.34 -7.65
N GLY A 281 -3.37 14.15 -7.08
CA GLY A 281 -3.59 12.91 -7.82
C GLY A 281 -3.37 11.69 -6.92
N ILE A 282 -2.52 10.77 -7.36
CA ILE A 282 -2.18 9.57 -6.59
C ILE A 282 -1.14 9.93 -5.52
N ILE A 283 -1.38 9.45 -4.30
CA ILE A 283 -0.43 9.45 -3.20
C ILE A 283 0.14 8.04 -3.09
N GLU A 284 1.45 7.94 -3.23
CA GLU A 284 2.21 6.70 -3.02
C GLU A 284 3.00 6.85 -1.71
N MET A 285 2.87 5.89 -0.80
CA MET A 285 3.42 6.01 0.55
C MET A 285 4.03 4.71 1.04
N MET A 286 5.15 4.83 1.77
CA MET A 286 5.69 3.77 2.63
C MET A 286 5.76 4.21 4.08
N TRP A 287 5.31 3.37 5.02
CA TRP A 287 5.36 3.68 6.46
C TRP A 287 5.55 2.42 7.31
N PRO A 288 6.16 2.53 8.50
CA PRO A 288 6.33 1.39 9.40
C PRO A 288 5.05 1.15 10.21
N SER A 289 4.06 0.49 9.59
CA SER A 289 2.71 0.28 10.15
C SER A 289 2.69 -0.34 11.55
N SER A 290 3.65 -1.23 11.85
CA SER A 290 3.80 -1.89 13.15
C SER A 290 4.48 -1.04 14.23
N LYS A 291 5.14 0.05 13.84
CA LYS A 291 5.90 0.91 14.76
C LYS A 291 5.21 2.24 15.03
N VAL A 292 4.50 2.78 14.04
CA VAL A 292 3.89 4.11 14.09
C VAL A 292 2.37 3.99 14.10
N LYS A 293 1.74 4.59 15.12
CA LYS A 293 0.29 4.63 15.23
C LYS A 293 -0.28 5.46 14.09
N HIS A 294 -1.33 4.97 13.44
CA HIS A 294 -1.96 5.61 12.31
C HIS A 294 -3.45 5.27 12.21
N HIS A 295 -4.18 5.99 11.37
CA HIS A 295 -5.56 5.71 10.96
C HIS A 295 -5.98 6.61 9.80
N THR A 296 -7.12 6.30 9.20
CA THR A 296 -7.81 7.15 8.23
C THR A 296 -8.95 7.91 8.91
N THR A 297 -8.97 9.24 8.77
CA THR A 297 -10.03 10.09 9.32
C THR A 297 -11.30 10.01 8.46
N PRO A 298 -12.51 10.19 9.03
CA PRO A 298 -13.73 10.23 8.24
C PRO A 298 -13.75 11.44 7.29
N PRO A 299 -14.28 11.30 6.06
CA PRO A 299 -14.38 12.42 5.14
C PRO A 299 -15.45 13.45 5.58
N PRO A 300 -15.16 14.77 5.44
CA PRO A 300 -16.19 15.81 5.52
C PRO A 300 -17.19 15.67 4.35
N PRO A 301 -18.39 16.28 4.44
CA PRO A 301 -19.47 16.10 3.47
C PRO A 301 -19.06 16.27 2.00
N GLU A 302 -18.20 17.24 1.70
CA GLU A 302 -17.73 17.58 0.35
C GLU A 302 -16.81 16.52 -0.25
N LEU A 303 -16.23 15.66 0.58
CA LEU A 303 -15.26 14.62 0.20
C LEU A 303 -15.85 13.21 0.27
N ARG A 304 -17.14 13.08 0.61
CA ARG A 304 -17.80 11.77 0.73
C ARG A 304 -18.00 11.11 -0.63
N THR A 305 -17.99 9.80 -0.62
CA THR A 305 -18.38 8.94 -1.74
C THR A 305 -19.74 9.35 -2.29
N THR A 306 -19.80 9.45 -3.61
CA THR A 306 -21.01 9.68 -4.42
C THR A 306 -21.21 8.51 -5.38
N MET A 307 -22.22 8.61 -6.26
CA MET A 307 -22.40 7.63 -7.33
C MET A 307 -21.28 7.64 -8.37
N ASP A 308 -20.52 8.73 -8.50
CA ASP A 308 -19.49 8.89 -9.54
C ASP A 308 -18.06 8.85 -8.99
N LEU A 309 -17.88 9.05 -7.68
CA LEU A 309 -16.56 9.18 -7.08
C LEU A 309 -16.48 8.51 -5.71
N THR A 310 -15.36 7.87 -5.41
CA THR A 310 -15.06 7.34 -4.07
C THR A 310 -13.57 7.50 -3.78
N HIS A 311 -13.19 7.57 -2.51
CA HIS A 311 -11.77 7.49 -2.15
C HIS A 311 -11.36 6.02 -2.09
N PHE A 312 -10.30 5.68 -2.81
CA PHE A 312 -9.66 4.37 -2.79
C PHE A 312 -8.33 4.47 -2.04
N GLY A 313 -8.12 3.50 -1.16
CA GLY A 313 -6.82 3.24 -0.56
C GLY A 313 -6.48 1.77 -0.72
N CYS A 314 -5.20 1.45 -0.87
CA CYS A 314 -4.73 0.09 -0.69
C CYS A 314 -3.40 0.05 0.06
N SER A 315 -3.15 -1.09 0.71
CA SER A 315 -1.90 -1.38 1.40
C SER A 315 -1.46 -2.81 1.15
N PHE A 316 -0.18 -2.97 0.83
CA PHE A 316 0.47 -4.24 0.57
C PHE A 316 1.21 -4.68 1.83
N GLN A 317 0.92 -5.90 2.29
CA GLN A 317 1.25 -6.32 3.65
C GLN A 317 1.83 -7.73 3.70
N ILE A 318 2.51 -7.99 4.82
CA ILE A 318 2.91 -9.33 5.27
C ILE A 318 2.28 -9.58 6.65
N SER A 319 1.11 -10.22 6.66
CA SER A 319 0.35 -10.43 7.90
C SER A 319 1.11 -11.34 8.88
N ASN A 320 1.23 -10.92 10.14
CA ASN A 320 1.81 -11.76 11.19
C ASN A 320 1.06 -13.08 11.37
N VAL A 321 -0.28 -13.08 11.25
CA VAL A 321 -1.05 -14.32 11.35
C VAL A 321 -0.59 -15.29 10.26
N LEU A 322 -0.43 -14.83 9.02
CA LEU A 322 0.05 -15.67 7.93
C LEU A 322 1.47 -16.21 8.21
N ILE A 323 2.37 -15.39 8.75
CA ILE A 323 3.72 -15.82 9.13
C ILE A 323 3.68 -16.94 10.17
N GLN A 324 2.84 -16.82 11.21
CA GLN A 324 2.70 -17.90 12.20
C GLN A 324 2.14 -19.18 11.57
N ARG A 325 1.23 -19.07 10.60
CA ARG A 325 0.72 -20.23 9.85
C ARG A 325 1.78 -20.84 8.94
N ALA A 326 2.59 -20.02 8.30
CA ALA A 326 3.65 -20.46 7.39
C ALA A 326 4.76 -21.24 8.12
N LYS A 327 5.07 -20.86 9.37
CA LYS A 327 5.97 -21.65 10.25
C LYS A 327 5.50 -23.11 10.39
N LEU A 328 4.21 -23.31 10.66
CA LEU A 328 3.62 -24.65 10.75
C LEU A 328 3.69 -25.39 9.40
N LEU A 329 3.40 -24.71 8.30
CA LEU A 329 3.42 -25.30 6.95
C LEU A 329 4.84 -25.68 6.48
N LYS A 330 5.87 -24.98 6.96
CA LYS A 330 7.27 -25.25 6.62
C LYS A 330 7.76 -26.57 7.19
N GLU A 331 7.26 -26.98 8.35
CA GLU A 331 7.57 -28.26 9.01
C GLU A 331 6.88 -29.47 8.35
N MET A 332 5.85 -29.21 7.53
CA MET A 332 5.10 -30.24 6.82
C MET A 332 5.80 -30.67 5.53
N ASN A 333 5.62 -31.94 5.15
CA ASN A 333 5.97 -32.41 3.82
C ASN A 333 5.04 -31.81 2.75
N GLN A 334 5.36 -32.05 1.47
CA GLN A 334 4.65 -31.46 0.34
C GLN A 334 3.15 -31.81 0.32
N ASP A 335 2.79 -33.08 0.48
CA ASP A 335 1.39 -33.54 0.41
C ASP A 335 0.57 -32.97 1.58
N GLN A 336 1.16 -32.98 2.78
CA GLN A 336 0.56 -32.36 3.96
C GLN A 336 0.33 -30.87 3.71
N ARG A 337 1.34 -30.15 3.25
CA ARG A 337 1.23 -28.71 2.97
C ARG A 337 0.12 -28.43 1.96
N GLN A 338 0.10 -29.15 0.84
CA GLN A 338 -0.92 -29.01 -0.19
C GLN A 338 -2.32 -29.23 0.38
N SER A 339 -2.52 -30.29 1.19
CA SER A 339 -3.82 -30.58 1.83
C SER A 339 -4.27 -29.48 2.82
N ARG A 340 -3.32 -28.76 3.42
CA ARG A 340 -3.54 -27.73 4.44
C ARG A 340 -3.62 -26.32 3.87
N THR A 341 -3.37 -26.14 2.58
CA THR A 341 -3.50 -24.85 1.89
C THR A 341 -4.73 -24.81 0.99
N VAL A 342 -5.17 -23.59 0.63
CA VAL A 342 -6.23 -23.36 -0.35
C VAL A 342 -5.67 -22.46 -1.45
N SER A 343 -5.57 -23.01 -2.65
CA SER A 343 -5.14 -22.32 -3.86
C SER A 343 -6.28 -21.49 -4.47
N ARG A 344 -5.95 -20.66 -5.46
CA ARG A 344 -6.94 -19.99 -6.29
C ARG A 344 -7.81 -20.97 -7.06
N ALA A 345 -7.24 -22.06 -7.58
CA ALA A 345 -7.98 -23.09 -8.28
C ALA A 345 -9.04 -23.73 -7.37
N ASP A 346 -8.68 -24.04 -6.11
CA ASP A 346 -9.63 -24.54 -5.12
C ASP A 346 -10.79 -23.55 -4.90
N ARG A 347 -10.50 -22.25 -4.86
CA ARG A 347 -11.54 -21.21 -4.73
C ARG A 347 -12.49 -21.19 -5.91
N VAL A 348 -11.97 -21.29 -7.13
CA VAL A 348 -12.80 -21.33 -8.35
C VAL A 348 -13.67 -22.57 -8.36
N SER A 349 -13.10 -23.75 -8.09
CA SER A 349 -13.86 -25.00 -8.02
C SER A 349 -14.94 -24.96 -6.92
N ASN A 350 -14.63 -24.41 -5.75
CA ASN A 350 -15.60 -24.24 -4.66
C ASN A 350 -16.71 -23.25 -4.99
N TRP A 351 -16.43 -22.20 -5.76
CA TRP A 351 -17.47 -21.28 -6.25
C TRP A 351 -18.35 -21.95 -7.30
N GLN A 352 -17.76 -22.68 -8.26
CA GLN A 352 -18.50 -23.42 -9.28
C GLN A 352 -19.43 -24.47 -8.65
N ALA A 353 -18.93 -25.27 -7.71
CA ALA A 353 -19.73 -26.30 -7.04
C ALA A 353 -20.93 -25.72 -6.28
N ARG A 354 -20.80 -24.51 -5.71
CA ARG A 354 -21.89 -23.84 -4.99
C ARG A 354 -22.94 -23.24 -5.94
N ASN A 355 -22.54 -22.82 -7.13
CA ASN A 355 -23.41 -22.11 -8.08
C ASN A 355 -23.94 -22.98 -9.23
N GLN A 356 -23.57 -24.27 -9.31
CA GLN A 356 -24.11 -25.24 -10.28
C GLN A 356 -25.62 -25.54 -10.14
N HIS A 357 -26.29 -25.04 -9.09
CA HIS A 357 -27.74 -25.21 -8.88
C HIS A 357 -28.55 -23.91 -8.99
N ASN A 358 -27.89 -22.77 -9.24
CA ASN A 358 -28.51 -21.45 -9.29
C ASN A 358 -28.66 -20.89 -10.72
N PHE A 359 -28.33 -21.69 -11.74
CA PHE A 359 -28.43 -21.33 -13.16
C PHE A 359 -29.09 -22.43 -13.97
#